data_AF-A0AAW8CPK6-F1
#
_entry.id   AF-A0AAW8CPK6-F1
#
_cell.length_a   1.000
_cell.length_b   1.000
_cell.length_c   1.000
_cell.angle_alpha   90.00
_cell.angle_beta   90.00
_cell.angle_gamma   90.00
#
_symmetry.space_group_name_H-M   'P 1'
#
loop_
_entity.id
_entity.type
_entity.pdbx_description
1 polymer ?
#
loop_
_entity_poly.entity_id
_entity_poly.type
_entity_poly.pdbx_seq_one_letter_code
_entity_poly.pdbx_strand_id
1 'polypeptide(L)' 'MTHTCHAEGCSKAVPPKYLMCGKHWAMLPLSQQREIWRHYRPGQEVDKRPSIDYLRVMKIAVDLVARAEGHQGSLL' A
#
# COMPACT_ATOMS: atom_id res chain seq x y z
N MET A 1 -9.29 -15.20 6.03
CA MET A 1 -8.18 -14.30 6.43
C MET A 1 -8.68 -12.88 6.42
N THR A 2 -8.42 -12.13 7.48
CA THR A 2 -8.71 -10.69 7.54
C THR A 2 -7.61 -9.94 6.79
N HIS A 3 -7.97 -9.10 5.83
CA HIS A 3 -7.00 -8.23 5.16
C HIS A 3 -6.58 -7.11 6.11
N THR A 4 -5.28 -6.88 6.25
CA THR A 4 -4.70 -5.90 7.17
C THR A 4 -3.94 -4.83 6.42
N CYS A 5 -3.70 -3.70 7.09
CA CYS A 5 -2.83 -2.65 6.60
C CYS A 5 -1.49 -3.23 6.13
N HIS A 6 -0.98 -2.74 4.98
CA HIS A 6 0.32 -3.16 4.45
C HIS A 6 1.52 -2.41 5.04
N ALA A 7 1.30 -1.41 5.90
CA ALA A 7 2.40 -0.78 6.62
C ALA A 7 3.07 -1.80 7.55
N GLU A 8 4.41 -1.77 7.62
CA GLU A 8 5.20 -2.73 8.39
C GLU A 8 4.76 -2.74 9.87
N GLY A 9 4.50 -3.92 10.41
CA GLY A 9 4.05 -4.09 11.80
C GLY A 9 2.61 -3.64 12.11
N CYS A 10 1.85 -3.10 11.14
CA CYS A 10 0.48 -2.67 11.38
C CYS A 10 -0.54 -3.81 11.22
N SER A 11 -1.20 -4.19 12.32
CA SER A 11 -2.23 -5.26 12.31
C SER A 11 -3.66 -4.77 12.09
N LYS A 12 -3.87 -3.48 11.78
CA LYS A 12 -5.20 -2.91 11.63
C LYS A 12 -5.94 -3.54 10.45
N ALA A 13 -7.10 -4.14 10.71
CA ALA A 13 -7.96 -4.68 9.67
C ALA A 13 -8.49 -3.57 8.75
N VAL A 14 -8.44 -3.79 7.43
CA VAL A 14 -8.97 -2.88 6.42
C VAL A 14 -9.66 -3.69 5.31
N PRO A 15 -10.69 -3.14 4.63
CA PRO A 15 -11.25 -3.74 3.44
C PRO A 15 -10.17 -4.10 2.39
N PRO A 16 -10.28 -5.24 1.66
CA PRO A 16 -9.28 -5.68 0.67
C PRO A 16 -8.96 -4.67 -0.45
N LYS A 17 -9.88 -3.75 -0.74
CA LYS A 17 -9.68 -2.65 -1.71
C LYS A 17 -8.74 -1.54 -1.21
N TYR A 18 -8.39 -1.54 0.07
CA TYR A 18 -7.48 -0.56 0.65
C TYR A 18 -6.11 -1.16 0.88
N LEU A 19 -5.08 -0.43 0.45
CA LEU A 19 -3.69 -0.81 0.67
C LEU A 19 -3.29 -0.62 2.14
N MET A 20 -3.75 0.45 2.78
CA MET A 20 -3.35 0.85 4.13
C MET A 20 -4.54 1.38 4.93
N CYS A 21 -4.39 1.45 6.24
CA CYS A 21 -5.33 2.16 7.09
C CYS A 21 -5.22 3.68 6.86
N GLY A 22 -6.26 4.45 7.26
CA GLY A 22 -6.29 5.90 7.02
C GLY A 22 -5.07 6.67 7.55
N LYS A 23 -4.51 6.27 8.70
CA LYS A 23 -3.28 6.88 9.25
C LYS A 23 -2.11 6.74 8.29
N HIS A 24 -1.81 5.51 7.88
CA HIS A 24 -0.68 5.19 7.01
C HIS A 24 -0.89 5.66 5.58
N TRP A 25 -2.13 5.63 5.09
CA TRP A 25 -2.48 6.22 3.79
C TRP A 25 -2.19 7.72 3.76
N ALA A 26 -2.51 8.45 4.84
CA ALA A 26 -2.26 9.88 4.96
C ALA A 26 -0.76 10.25 5.05
N MET A 27 0.13 9.30 5.37
CA MET A 27 1.58 9.52 5.36
C MET A 27 2.16 9.55 3.95
N LEU A 28 1.45 8.99 2.95
CA LEU A 28 1.92 9.01 1.57
C LEU A 28 1.82 10.41 0.96
N PRO A 29 2.85 10.88 0.24
CA PRO A 29 2.73 12.05 -0.62
C PRO A 29 1.55 11.90 -1.59
N LEU A 30 0.85 13.00 -1.90
CA LEU A 30 -0.32 12.98 -2.79
C LEU A 30 0.00 12.39 -4.18
N SER A 31 1.20 12.62 -4.70
CA SER A 31 1.67 12.00 -5.94
C SER A 31 1.68 10.48 -5.87
N GLN A 32 2.16 9.92 -4.75
CA GLN A 32 2.19 8.47 -4.54
C GLN A 32 0.79 7.88 -4.38
N GLN A 33 -0.09 8.56 -3.66
CA GLN A 33 -1.51 8.16 -3.55
C GLN A 33 -2.16 8.07 -4.93
N ARG A 34 -1.93 9.08 -5.79
CA ARG A 34 -2.43 9.11 -7.17
C ARG A 34 -1.85 8.00 -8.03
N GLU A 35 -0.56 7.70 -7.90
CA GLU A 35 0.08 6.64 -8.68
C GLU A 35 -0.46 5.26 -8.31
N ILE A 36 -0.74 4.99 -7.03
CA ILE A 36 -1.43 3.76 -6.61
C ILE A 36 -2.79 3.65 -7.28
N TRP A 37 -3.60 4.72 -7.22
CA TRP A 37 -4.94 4.72 -7.82
C TRP A 37 -4.92 4.63 -9.35
N ARG A 38 -3.89 5.16 -9.99
CA ARG A 38 -3.69 5.06 -11.45
C ARG A 38 -3.53 3.61 -11.91
N HIS A 39 -2.85 2.78 -11.13
CA HIS A 39 -2.61 1.36 -11.46
C HIS A 39 -3.61 0.40 -10.81
N TYR A 40 -4.39 0.86 -9.83
CA TYR A 40 -5.41 0.05 -9.18
C TYR A 40 -6.55 -0.26 -10.15
N ARG A 41 -6.86 -1.55 -10.29
CA ARG A 41 -8.05 -2.02 -11.01
C ARG A 41 -9.04 -2.61 -10.00
N PRO A 42 -10.28 -2.08 -9.88
CA PRO A 42 -11.33 -2.71 -9.07
C PRO A 42 -11.49 -4.19 -9.42
N GLY A 43 -11.46 -5.07 -8.42
CA GLY A 43 -11.51 -6.53 -8.57
C GLY A 43 -10.16 -7.23 -8.53
N GLN A 44 -9.03 -6.51 -8.60
CA GLN A 44 -7.70 -7.13 -8.46
C GLN A 44 -7.46 -7.74 -7.08
N GLU A 45 -8.14 -7.20 -6.06
CA GLU A 45 -8.16 -7.71 -4.70
C GLU A 45 -8.93 -9.04 -4.57
N VAL A 46 -9.78 -9.36 -5.56
CA VAL A 46 -10.58 -10.58 -5.64
C VAL A 46 -9.86 -11.62 -6.50
N ASP A 47 -9.51 -11.28 -7.74
CA ASP A 47 -8.89 -12.23 -8.68
C ASP A 47 -7.38 -12.45 -8.44
N LYS A 48 -6.77 -11.63 -7.58
CA LYS A 48 -5.34 -11.66 -7.22
C LYS A 48 -4.41 -11.51 -8.42
N ARG A 49 -4.84 -10.76 -9.45
CA ARG A 49 -4.07 -10.43 -10.66
C ARG A 49 -3.80 -8.92 -10.76
N PRO A 50 -3.01 -8.33 -9.84
CA PRO A 50 -2.54 -6.95 -10.01
C PRO A 50 -1.55 -6.86 -11.18
N SER A 51 -1.44 -5.68 -11.78
CA SER A 51 -0.40 -5.42 -12.77
C SER A 51 0.99 -5.37 -12.11
N ILE A 52 2.04 -5.59 -12.92
CA ILE A 52 3.43 -5.42 -12.46
C ILE A 52 3.67 -3.98 -11.98
N ASP A 53 3.08 -3.00 -12.66
CA ASP A 53 3.21 -1.59 -12.27
C ASP A 53 2.51 -1.30 -10.93
N TYR A 54 1.33 -1.87 -10.67
CA TYR A 54 0.68 -1.77 -9.36
C TYR A 54 1.58 -2.32 -8.26
N LEU A 55 2.16 -3.51 -8.46
CA LEU A 55 3.05 -4.12 -7.48
C LEU A 55 4.30 -3.26 -7.21
N ARG A 56 4.89 -2.66 -8.25
CA ARG A 56 6.05 -1.75 -8.11
C ARG A 56 5.69 -0.53 -7.26
N VAL A 57 4.59 0.14 -7.58
CA VAL A 57 4.15 1.36 -6.90
C VAL A 57 3.67 1.05 -5.48
N MET A 58 3.06 -0.11 -5.26
CA MET A 58 2.70 -0.64 -3.95
C MET A 58 3.93 -0.82 -3.06
N LYS A 59 5.01 -1.43 -3.57
CA LYS A 59 6.28 -1.61 -2.83
C LYS A 59 6.85 -0.25 -2.42
N ILE A 60 6.87 0.72 -3.33
CA ILE A 60 7.34 2.10 -3.05
C ILE A 60 6.47 2.75 -1.95
N ALA A 61 5.15 2.59 -2.00
CA ALA A 61 4.27 3.15 -0.99
C ALA A 61 4.52 2.56 0.41
N VAL A 62 4.72 1.24 0.51
CA VAL A 62 5.06 0.58 1.79
C VAL A 62 6.38 1.09 2.34
N ASP A 63 7.42 1.18 1.49
CA ASP A 63 8.75 1.69 1.88
C ASP A 63 8.69 3.16 2.34
N LEU A 64 7.92 4.02 1.66
CA LEU A 64 7.73 5.42 2.07
C LEU A 64 7.12 5.53 3.47
N VAL A 65 6.11 4.71 3.78
CA VAL A 65 5.50 4.69 5.11
C VAL A 65 6.47 4.13 6.15
N ALA A 66 7.19 3.06 5.83
CA ALA A 66 8.20 2.49 6.72
C ALA A 66 9.26 3.55 7.11
N ARG A 67 9.78 4.30 6.12
CA ARG A 67 10.72 5.41 6.36
C ARG A 67 10.09 6.55 7.17
N ALA A 68 8.83 6.90 6.91
CA ALA A 68 8.12 7.92 7.68
C ALA A 68 7.89 7.51 9.15
N GLU A 69 7.83 6.20 9.44
CA GLU A 69 7.76 5.64 10.79
C GLU A 69 9.15 5.37 11.42
N GLY A 70 10.24 5.66 10.69
CA GLY A 70 11.62 5.50 11.19
C GLY A 70 12.16 4.07 11.06
N HIS A 71 11.51 3.20 10.30
CA HIS A 71 12.03 1.87 9.97
C HIS A 71 13.13 1.97 8.90
N GLN A 72 14.09 1.02 8.93
CA GLN A 72 15.04 0.83 7.84
C GLN A 72 14.27 0.24 6.65
N GLY A 73 13.62 1.10 5.86
CA GLY A 73 12.85 0.68 4.71
C GLY A 73 13.64 -0.24 3.79
N SER A 74 12.97 -1.22 3.17
CA SER A 74 13.65 -2.18 2.28
C SER A 74 14.29 -1.45 1.11
N LEU A 75 15.62 -1.54 0.99
CA LEU A 75 16.35 -1.16 -0.22
C LEU A 75 15.66 -1.81 -1.43
N LEU A 76 15.37 -0.98 -2.45
CA LEU A 76 14.59 -1.34 -3.63
C LEU A 76 15.18 -2.55 -4.36
#